data_AF-A0A542ITK1-F1
#
_entry.id   AF-A0A542ITK1-F1
#
_cell.length_a   1.000
_cell.length_b   1.000
_cell.length_c   1.000
_cell.angle_alpha   90.00
_cell.angle_beta   90.00
_cell.angle_gamma   90.00
#
_symmetry.space_group_name_H-M   'P 1'
#
loop_
_entity.id
_entity.type
_entity.pdbx_description
1 polymer ?
#
loop_
_entity_poly.entity_id
_entity_poly.type
_entity_poly.pdbx_seq_one_letter_code
_entity_poly.pdbx_strand_id
1 'polypeptide(L)'
;MGEVWIRTLGNGLVRAANVTEISSTRGSLHEDQGYSLKVVVDGKGHVLIDDSDLQGAPDERLEYARHVEDALLLAMDEARDIGASVVISYEPERERWSSAPVSVLTGRLPEVV
;
A
#
# COMPACT_ATOMS: atom_id res chain seq x y z
N MET A 1 12.14 -17.71 3.61
CA MET A 1 10.97 -16.84 3.84
C MET A 1 10.70 -16.10 2.54
N GLY A 2 9.44 -15.98 2.14
CA GLY A 2 9.04 -15.26 0.93
C GLY A 2 9.28 -13.76 1.04
N GLU A 3 9.43 -13.10 -0.10
CA GLU A 3 9.65 -11.65 -0.16
C GLU A 3 8.31 -10.91 -0.25
N VAL A 4 8.10 -9.91 0.63
CA VAL A 4 6.92 -9.04 0.59
C VAL A 4 7.26 -7.74 -0.16
N TRP A 5 6.45 -7.44 -1.15
CA TRP A 5 6.56 -6.25 -2.00
C TRP A 5 5.30 -5.40 -1.87
N ILE A 6 5.42 -4.10 -2.01
CA ILE A 6 4.32 -3.14 -2.01
C ILE A 6 4.30 -2.46 -3.37
N ARG A 7 3.15 -2.47 -4.04
CA ARG A 7 2.94 -1.81 -5.32
C ARG A 7 2.67 -0.32 -5.09
N THR A 8 3.44 0.52 -5.78
CA THR A 8 3.27 1.97 -5.75
C THR A 8 2.24 2.42 -6.79
N LEU A 9 1.70 3.62 -6.62
CA LEU A 9 0.75 4.24 -7.55
C LEU A 9 1.31 4.30 -8.99
N GLY A 10 2.62 4.54 -9.13
CA GLY A 10 3.34 4.54 -10.41
C GLY A 10 3.67 3.15 -10.98
N ASN A 11 3.04 2.08 -10.49
CA ASN A 11 3.33 0.68 -10.83
C ASN A 11 4.75 0.21 -10.49
N GLY A 12 5.45 0.90 -9.59
CA GLY A 12 6.71 0.43 -9.04
C GLY A 12 6.49 -0.63 -7.96
N LEU A 13 7.56 -1.34 -7.59
CA LEU A 13 7.57 -2.29 -6.48
C LEU A 13 8.61 -1.88 -5.46
N VAL A 14 8.20 -1.87 -4.19
CA VAL A 14 9.05 -1.52 -3.05
C VAL A 14 9.10 -2.70 -2.11
N ARG A 15 10.27 -3.05 -1.58
CA ARG A 15 10.40 -4.13 -0.60
C ARG A 15 9.85 -3.66 0.74
N ALA A 16 8.86 -4.38 1.27
CA ALA A 16 8.28 -4.10 2.59
C ALA A 16 9.34 -4.09 3.70
N ALA A 17 10.34 -4.98 3.60
CA ALA A 17 11.45 -5.08 4.56
C ALA A 17 12.37 -3.84 4.58
N ASN A 18 12.35 -3.02 3.52
CA ASN A 18 13.18 -1.81 3.43
C ASN A 18 12.38 -0.54 3.79
N VAL A 19 11.08 -0.67 4.10
CA VAL A 19 10.24 0.45 4.53
C VAL A 19 10.69 0.89 5.91
N THR A 20 11.13 2.15 6.00
CA THR A 20 11.56 2.77 7.26
C THR A 20 10.48 3.62 7.89
N GLU A 21 9.56 4.14 7.08
CA GLU A 21 8.46 5.01 7.53
C GLU A 21 7.26 4.83 6.62
N ILE A 22 6.06 4.90 7.21
CA ILE A 22 4.80 5.06 6.51
C ILE A 22 4.24 6.41 6.91
N SER A 23 3.83 7.21 5.94
CA SER A 23 3.42 8.59 6.18
C SER A 23 2.19 8.95 5.36
N SER A 24 1.23 9.57 6.05
CA SER A 24 -0.04 10.06 5.55
C SER A 24 -0.03 11.61 5.54
N THR A 25 -0.44 12.25 4.44
CA THR A 25 -0.54 13.73 4.35
C THR A 25 -1.97 14.19 4.14
N ARG A 26 -2.36 15.31 4.80
CA ARG A 26 -3.70 15.93 4.72
C ARG A 26 -4.01 16.64 3.38
N GLY A 27 -3.41 16.17 2.30
CA GLY A 27 -3.58 16.68 0.95
C GLY A 27 -3.03 15.67 -0.04
N SER A 28 -3.67 15.61 -1.21
CA SER A 28 -3.15 14.86 -2.34
C SER A 28 -1.90 15.53 -2.90
N LEU A 29 -1.19 14.84 -3.78
CA LEU A 29 -0.03 15.39 -4.49
C LEU A 29 -0.43 16.35 -5.61
N HIS A 30 -1.67 16.25 -6.10
CA HIS A 30 -2.15 17.02 -7.25
C HIS A 30 -3.04 18.21 -6.85
N GLU A 31 -3.70 18.15 -5.70
CA GLU A 31 -4.59 19.18 -5.17
C GLU A 31 -4.37 19.41 -3.67
N ASP A 32 -4.63 20.63 -3.18
CA ASP A 32 -4.62 20.97 -1.74
C ASP A 32 -5.79 20.36 -0.94
N GLN A 33 -6.56 19.48 -1.58
CA GLN A 33 -7.64 18.69 -1.00
C GLN A 33 -7.32 17.19 -1.11
N GLY A 34 -8.07 16.38 -0.37
CA GLY A 34 -7.87 14.92 -0.36
C GLY A 34 -6.80 14.42 0.62
N TYR A 35 -6.15 13.32 0.24
CA TYR A 35 -5.23 12.53 1.04
C TYR A 35 -4.16 11.86 0.17
N SER A 36 -2.92 11.77 0.68
CA SER A 36 -1.89 10.91 0.07
C SER A 36 -1.24 10.00 1.11
N LEU A 37 -1.01 8.74 0.72
CA LEU A 37 -0.26 7.76 1.50
C LEU A 37 1.04 7.44 0.77
N LYS A 38 2.15 7.46 1.50
CA LYS A 38 3.46 7.07 0.98
C LYS A 38 4.24 6.22 1.98
N VAL A 39 5.15 5.43 1.46
CA VAL A 39 6.17 4.72 2.23
C VAL A 39 7.54 5.27 1.91
N VAL A 40 8.42 5.34 2.90
CA VAL A 40 9.79 5.81 2.73
C VAL A 40 10.75 4.62 2.71
N VAL A 41 11.56 4.55 1.66
CA VAL A 41 12.63 3.55 1.51
C VAL A 41 13.91 4.26 1.12
N ASP A 42 14.99 3.99 1.86
CA ASP A 42 16.30 4.61 1.64
C ASP A 42 16.25 6.15 1.56
N GLY A 43 15.37 6.77 2.37
CA GLY A 43 15.13 8.21 2.38
C GLY A 43 14.31 8.76 1.20
N LYS A 44 13.77 7.90 0.33
CA LYS A 44 12.90 8.26 -0.79
C LYS A 44 11.45 7.89 -0.51
N GLY A 45 10.55 8.85 -0.65
CA GLY A 45 9.11 8.62 -0.55
C GLY A 45 8.54 8.00 -1.82
N HIS A 46 7.80 6.90 -1.66
CA HIS A 46 7.08 6.19 -2.70
C HIS A 46 5.58 6.25 -2.42
N VAL A 47 4.86 6.88 -3.33
CA VAL A 47 3.41 7.11 -3.20
C VAL A 47 2.66 5.81 -3.48
N LEU A 48 1.76 5.44 -2.59
CA LEU A 48 0.92 4.26 -2.71
C LEU A 48 -0.51 4.63 -3.11
N ILE A 49 -1.03 5.70 -2.51
CA ILE A 49 -2.38 6.20 -2.74
C ILE A 49 -2.27 7.71 -2.89
N ASP A 50 -2.99 8.22 -3.87
CA ASP A 50 -3.23 9.64 -4.01
C ASP A 50 -4.70 9.82 -4.37
N ASP A 51 -5.48 10.31 -3.40
CA ASP A 51 -6.91 10.50 -3.53
C ASP A 51 -7.24 11.98 -3.33
N SER A 52 -7.34 12.69 -4.45
CA SER A 52 -7.72 14.10 -4.50
C SER A 52 -9.22 14.32 -4.31
N ASP A 53 -10.03 13.30 -4.60
CA ASP A 53 -11.49 13.39 -4.62
C ASP A 53 -12.13 13.08 -3.27
N LEU A 54 -11.36 12.58 -2.30
CA LEU A 54 -11.83 12.25 -0.95
C LEU A 54 -12.55 13.45 -0.31
N GLN A 55 -13.88 13.35 -0.24
CA GLN A 55 -14.75 14.35 0.37
C GLN A 55 -14.80 14.19 1.89
N GLY A 56 -15.13 15.26 2.61
CA GLY A 56 -15.33 15.25 4.07
C GLY A 56 -14.54 16.31 4.82
N ALA A 57 -14.83 16.43 6.12
CA ALA A 57 -14.10 17.34 6.99
C ALA A 57 -12.62 16.92 7.10
N PRO A 58 -11.70 17.86 7.38
CA PRO A 58 -10.26 17.54 7.50
C PRO A 58 -9.95 16.44 8.53
N ASP A 59 -10.70 16.38 9.63
CA ASP A 59 -10.50 15.38 10.67
C ASP A 59 -10.97 13.99 10.23
N GLU A 60 -12.10 13.89 9.52
CA GLU A 60 -12.61 12.64 8.94
C GLU A 60 -11.63 12.07 7.90
N ARG A 61 -11.07 12.93 7.05
CA ARG A 61 -10.06 12.53 6.06
C ARG A 61 -8.78 12.01 6.70
N LEU A 62 -8.36 12.60 7.82
CA LEU A 62 -7.20 12.12 8.58
C LEU A 62 -7.48 10.81 9.30
N GLU A 63 -8.68 10.63 9.84
CA GLU A 63 -9.08 9.36 10.46
C GLU A 63 -9.11 8.24 9.42
N TYR A 64 -9.71 8.50 8.25
CA TYR A 64 -9.67 7.58 7.11
C TYR A 64 -8.22 7.23 6.71
N ALA A 65 -7.36 8.23 6.56
CA ALA A 65 -5.95 8.04 6.26
C ALA A 65 -5.25 7.09 7.23
N ARG A 66 -5.49 7.26 8.54
CA ARG A 66 -4.95 6.40 9.59
C ARG A 66 -5.48 4.98 9.49
N HIS A 67 -6.77 4.80 9.23
CA HIS A 67 -7.34 3.46 9.03
C HIS A 67 -6.72 2.74 7.83
N VAL A 68 -6.47 3.45 6.74
CA VAL A 68 -5.82 2.89 5.56
C VAL A 68 -4.35 2.54 5.85
N GLU A 69 -3.66 3.35 6.65
CA GLU A 69 -2.29 3.09 7.11
C GLU A 69 -2.22 1.84 8.02
N ASP A 70 -3.09 1.75 9.02
CA ASP A 70 -3.19 0.58 9.91
C ASP A 70 -3.51 -0.70 9.13
N ALA A 71 -4.39 -0.61 8.13
CA ALA A 71 -4.73 -1.75 7.27
C ALA A 71 -3.54 -2.18 6.39
N LEU A 72 -2.67 -1.26 5.98
CA LEU A 72 -1.43 -1.59 5.26
C LEU A 72 -0.47 -2.37 6.17
N LEU A 73 -0.29 -1.90 7.41
CA LEU A 73 0.55 -2.58 8.40
C LEU A 73 0.06 -4.01 8.64
N LEU A 74 -1.25 -4.19 8.82
CA LEU A 74 -1.85 -5.51 8.95
C LEU A 74 -1.58 -6.39 7.73
N ALA A 75 -1.77 -5.88 6.51
CA ALA A 75 -1.51 -6.63 5.29
C ALA A 75 -0.03 -7.02 5.14
N MET A 76 0.91 -6.17 5.60
CA MET A 76 2.35 -6.47 5.62
C MET A 76 2.68 -7.59 6.60
N ASP A 77 2.08 -7.57 7.79
CA ASP A 77 2.25 -8.62 8.79
C ASP A 77 1.67 -9.95 8.31
N GLU A 78 0.44 -9.96 7.79
CA GLU A 78 -0.19 -11.15 7.22
C GLU A 78 0.66 -11.71 6.06
N ALA A 79 1.13 -10.87 5.15
CA ALA A 79 1.96 -11.30 4.02
C ALA A 79 3.28 -11.94 4.44
N ARG A 80 3.85 -11.52 5.58
CA ARG A 80 5.10 -12.07 6.12
C ARG A 80 4.92 -13.51 6.60
N ASP A 81 3.72 -13.87 7.06
CA ASP A 81 3.41 -15.20 7.57
C ASP A 81 3.10 -16.23 6.47
N ILE A 82 2.83 -15.78 5.23
CA ILE A 82 2.45 -16.63 4.09
C ILE A 82 3.60 -17.52 3.59
N GLY A 83 4.86 -17.18 3.88
CA GLY A 83 6.03 -18.00 3.49
C GLY A 83 6.37 -18.00 1.99
N ALA A 84 5.53 -17.42 1.13
CA ALA A 84 5.74 -17.23 -0.32
C ALA A 84 5.98 -15.75 -0.66
N SER A 85 6.54 -15.45 -1.84
CA SER A 85 6.71 -14.06 -2.27
C SER A 85 5.38 -13.45 -2.70
N VAL A 86 5.04 -12.30 -2.11
CA VAL A 86 3.71 -11.66 -2.18
C VAL A 86 3.87 -10.19 -2.57
N VAL A 87 2.90 -9.66 -3.31
CA VAL A 87 2.76 -8.24 -3.61
C VAL A 87 1.48 -7.73 -2.97
N ILE A 88 1.61 -6.68 -2.16
CA ILE A 88 0.52 -5.92 -1.56
C ILE A 88 0.19 -4.76 -2.51
N SER A 89 -1.07 -4.60 -2.87
CA SER A 89 -1.57 -3.52 -3.74
C SER A 89 -2.86 -2.93 -3.17
N TYR A 90 -3.02 -1.62 -3.28
CA TYR A 90 -4.28 -0.96 -2.95
C TYR A 90 -5.29 -1.14 -4.10
N GLU A 91 -6.50 -1.58 -3.77
CA GLU A 91 -7.64 -1.69 -4.69
C GLU A 91 -8.55 -0.47 -4.46
N PRO A 92 -8.45 0.63 -5.25
CA PRO A 92 -9.24 1.84 -5.02
C PRO A 92 -10.75 1.58 -5.16
N GLU A 93 -11.17 0.70 -6.08
CA GLU A 93 -12.59 0.34 -6.28
C GLU A 93 -13.22 -0.37 -5.07
N ARG A 94 -12.39 -0.93 -4.18
CA ARG A 94 -12.80 -1.69 -2.99
C ARG A 94 -12.30 -1.05 -1.70
N GLU A 95 -11.61 0.08 -1.82
CA GLU A 95 -10.98 0.85 -0.74
C GLU A 95 -10.20 -0.02 0.25
N ARG A 96 -9.41 -0.99 -0.25
CA ARG A 96 -8.73 -1.97 0.61
C ARG A 96 -7.37 -2.40 0.08
N TRP A 97 -6.55 -2.92 0.99
CA TRP A 97 -5.32 -3.61 0.61
C TRP A 97 -5.62 -5.05 0.20
N SER A 98 -4.94 -5.49 -0.86
CA SER A 98 -4.97 -6.86 -1.34
C SER A 98 -3.56 -7.41 -1.42
N SER A 99 -3.39 -8.68 -1.08
CA SER A 99 -2.13 -9.41 -1.18
C SER A 99 -2.26 -10.53 -2.20
N ALA A 100 -1.38 -10.55 -3.21
CA ALA A 100 -1.35 -11.59 -4.22
C ALA A 100 0.06 -12.22 -4.30
N PRO A 101 0.18 -13.55 -4.41
CA PRO A 101 1.46 -14.18 -4.70
C PRO A 101 2.06 -13.66 -6.01
N VAL A 102 3.38 -13.48 -6.06
CA VAL A 102 4.08 -13.02 -7.27
C VAL A 102 3.84 -13.97 -8.45
N SER A 103 3.68 -15.27 -8.19
CA SER A 103 3.32 -16.26 -9.22
C SER A 103 2.05 -15.86 -9.97
N VAL A 104 1.00 -15.48 -9.25
CA VAL A 104 -0.30 -15.07 -9.79
C VAL A 104 -0.16 -13.85 -10.71
N LEU A 105 0.72 -12.91 -10.36
CA LEU A 105 0.95 -11.69 -11.14
C LEU A 105 1.76 -11.91 -12.43
N THR A 106 2.58 -12.97 -12.47
CA THR A 106 3.33 -13.38 -13.68
C THR A 106 2.54 -14.33 -14.59
N GLY A 107 1.26 -14.57 -14.29
CA GLY A 107 0.41 -15.52 -15.00
C GLY A 107 0.76 -16.99 -14.73
N ARG A 108 1.63 -17.27 -13.74
CA ARG A 108 1.84 -18.64 -13.25
C ARG A 108 0.76 -18.95 -12.22
N LEU A 109 -0.02 -19.99 -12.48
CA LEU A 109 -0.91 -20.55 -11.47
C LEU A 109 -0.07 -20.95 -10.24
N PRO A 110 -0.58 -20.74 -9.01
CA PRO A 110 0.11 -21.24 -7.83
C PRO A 110 0.27 -22.75 -7.98
N GLU A 111 1.51 -23.25 -7.87
CA GLU A 111 1.75 -24.69 -7.74
C GLU A 111 1.10 -25.13 -6.43
N VAL A 112 -0.11 -25.69 -6.55
CA VAL A 112 -0.77 -26.42 -5.49
C VAL A 112 0.08 -27.68 -5.25
N VAL A 113 0.75 -27.74 -4.10
CA VAL A 113 1.36 -28.96 -3.56
C VAL A 113 0.47 -29.49 -2.45
#